data_AF-A0AB38HV99-F1
#
_entry.id   AF-A0AB38HV99-F1
#
_cell.length_a   1.000
_cell.length_b   1.000
_cell.length_c   1.000
_cell.angle_alpha   90.00
_cell.angle_beta   90.00
_cell.angle_gamma   90.00
#
_symmetry.space_group_name_H-M   'P 1'
#
loop_
_entity.id
_entity.type
_entity.pdbx_description
1 polymer ?
#
loop_
_entity_poly.entity_id
_entity_poly.type
_entity_poly.pdbx_seq_one_letter_code
_entity_poly.pdbx_strand_id
1 'polypeptide(L)'
;MPCTPETTIFSKGTRTTKEVAYVTAGRLIQQYQQFCLSKGIDFIRIQSVRPHDDTTLFCSAGMQQYKPLFSDPSHSGTVANSQACLRMGDLDEIGDGTHLLHFTMLGLFSFREMTVGNAIDFSLEFLGTLGLVPDHVTIHPDRLVEWTPLYGARVPIVPDPECMWSDGSISGYCTEFYKDGVEIGNIVNPLGSCIDVGFGVERLDMIVNGTPQDDALGTLCETVMTIVESGYRPGNKEQGYVLRKLLRRIHKMGGTLDHPFFKEEVERQKRLRAKYLRLRDRHSDMSPDWWFDTHGIDLSDIRESMEE
;
A
#
# COMPACT_ATOMS: atom_id res chain seq x y z
N MET A 1 -41.78 9.48 -18.10
CA MET A 1 -41.76 8.66 -16.87
C MET A 1 -40.33 8.69 -16.34
N PRO A 2 -40.07 9.24 -15.15
CA PRO A 2 -38.75 9.17 -14.53
C PRO A 2 -38.63 7.87 -13.71
N CYS A 3 -37.58 7.09 -13.96
CA CYS A 3 -37.16 5.99 -13.08
C CYS A 3 -36.58 6.58 -11.79
N THR A 4 -37.20 6.27 -10.67
CA THR A 4 -36.65 6.46 -9.33
C THR A 4 -35.49 5.49 -9.09
N PRO A 5 -34.39 5.90 -8.42
CA PRO A 5 -33.39 4.96 -7.95
C PRO A 5 -33.91 4.21 -6.74
N GLU A 6 -33.77 2.88 -6.77
CA GLU A 6 -34.05 1.99 -5.64
C GLU A 6 -33.26 2.45 -4.42
N THR A 7 -34.01 2.85 -3.39
CA THR A 7 -33.45 3.17 -2.08
C THR A 7 -33.18 1.85 -1.37
N THR A 8 -31.92 1.43 -1.31
CA THR A 8 -31.49 0.31 -0.48
C THR A 8 -31.70 0.70 0.99
N ILE A 9 -32.76 0.16 1.60
CA ILE A 9 -33.06 0.31 3.01
C ILE A 9 -32.05 -0.52 3.79
N PHE A 10 -30.98 0.10 4.28
CA PHE A 10 -30.08 -0.52 5.24
C PHE A 10 -30.79 -0.65 6.61
N SER A 11 -31.07 -1.88 7.02
CA SER A 11 -31.51 -2.20 8.37
C SER A 11 -30.47 -1.71 9.39
N LYS A 12 -30.92 -1.03 10.46
CA LYS A 12 -30.09 -0.62 11.60
C LYS A 12 -29.53 -1.84 12.36
N GLY A 13 -28.43 -2.40 11.86
CA GLY A 13 -27.53 -3.27 12.62
C GLY A 13 -26.31 -2.48 13.10
N THR A 14 -25.73 -2.87 14.24
CA THR A 14 -24.43 -2.35 14.69
C THR A 14 -23.38 -2.69 13.62
N ARG A 15 -22.69 -1.68 13.07
CA ARG A 15 -21.64 -1.87 12.08
C ARG A 15 -20.51 -2.71 12.66
N THR A 16 -19.89 -3.56 11.84
CA THR A 16 -18.67 -4.29 12.23
C THR A 16 -17.51 -3.31 12.39
N THR A 17 -16.49 -3.66 13.17
CA THR A 17 -15.26 -2.84 13.33
C THR A 17 -14.62 -2.50 11.98
N LYS A 18 -14.63 -3.46 11.04
CA LYS A 18 -14.09 -3.28 9.69
C LYS A 18 -14.91 -2.31 8.82
N GLU A 19 -16.24 -2.36 8.91
CA GLU A 19 -17.10 -1.37 8.23
C GLU A 19 -16.90 0.05 8.79
N VAL A 20 -16.64 0.17 10.09
CA VAL A 20 -16.31 1.45 10.71
C VAL A 20 -14.97 1.97 10.18
N ALA A 21 -13.92 1.14 10.19
CA ALA A 21 -12.60 1.48 9.66
C ALA A 21 -12.66 1.94 8.20
N TYR A 22 -13.34 1.19 7.33
CA TYR A 22 -13.50 1.56 5.91
C TYR A 22 -14.21 2.90 5.73
N VAL A 23 -15.27 3.16 6.51
CA VAL A 23 -15.97 4.44 6.49
C VAL A 23 -15.07 5.57 6.97
N THR A 24 -14.24 5.34 7.99
CA THR A 24 -13.34 6.37 8.54
C THR A 24 -12.19 6.67 7.60
N ALA A 25 -11.53 5.67 7.01
CA ALA A 25 -10.54 5.85 5.95
C ALA A 25 -11.14 6.60 4.74
N GLY A 26 -12.39 6.27 4.37
CA GLY A 26 -13.13 7.01 3.35
C GLY A 26 -13.36 8.49 3.70
N ARG A 27 -13.60 8.80 4.98
CA ARG A 27 -13.73 10.20 5.46
C ARG A 27 -12.41 10.95 5.40
N LEU A 28 -11.29 10.32 5.76
CA LEU A 28 -9.96 10.94 5.67
C LEU A 28 -9.59 11.30 4.23
N ILE A 29 -9.83 10.37 3.30
CA ILE A 29 -9.64 10.64 1.86
C ILE A 29 -10.52 11.80 1.41
N GLN A 30 -11.78 11.85 1.85
CA GLN A 30 -12.69 12.95 1.52
C GLN A 30 -12.25 14.29 2.13
N GLN A 31 -11.74 14.30 3.36
CA GLN A 31 -11.19 15.50 4.00
C GLN A 31 -9.97 16.01 3.24
N TYR A 32 -9.05 15.12 2.86
CA TYR A 32 -7.88 15.48 2.05
C TYR A 32 -8.28 16.01 0.67
N GLN A 33 -9.23 15.35 -0.01
CA GLN A 33 -9.77 15.83 -1.28
C GLN A 33 -10.30 17.25 -1.16
N GLN A 34 -11.11 17.54 -0.14
CA GLN A 34 -11.65 18.89 0.06
C GLN A 34 -10.57 19.90 0.43
N PHE A 35 -9.56 19.48 1.19
CA PHE A 35 -8.40 20.31 1.48
C PHE A 35 -7.66 20.70 0.20
N CYS A 36 -7.32 19.74 -0.68
CA CYS A 36 -6.69 19.99 -1.98
C CYS A 36 -7.53 20.95 -2.84
N LEU A 37 -8.83 20.68 -2.99
CA LEU A 37 -9.72 21.52 -3.79
C LEU A 37 -9.82 22.95 -3.23
N SER A 38 -9.80 23.12 -1.91
CA SER A 38 -9.78 24.45 -1.27
C SER A 38 -8.50 25.25 -1.56
N LYS A 39 -7.40 24.57 -1.91
CA LYS A 39 -6.13 25.15 -2.33
C LYS A 39 -6.02 25.32 -3.85
N GLY A 40 -7.08 24.96 -4.60
CA GLY A 40 -7.08 25.00 -6.06
C GLY A 40 -6.26 23.89 -6.71
N ILE A 41 -6.01 22.79 -6.00
CA ILE A 41 -5.27 21.63 -6.51
C ILE A 41 -6.27 20.55 -6.92
N ASP A 42 -6.17 20.10 -8.17
CA ASP A 42 -6.99 19.02 -8.69
C ASP A 42 -6.71 17.69 -7.96
N PHE A 43 -7.78 16.94 -7.68
CA PHE A 43 -7.70 15.70 -6.92
C PHE A 43 -8.35 14.53 -7.66
N ILE A 44 -7.65 13.38 -7.71
CA ILE A 44 -8.19 12.13 -8.26
C ILE A 44 -8.11 10.98 -7.24
N ARG A 45 -9.14 10.13 -7.22
CA ARG A 45 -9.16 8.90 -6.42
C ARG A 45 -8.94 7.67 -7.31
N ILE A 46 -7.98 6.83 -6.94
CA ILE A 46 -7.58 5.63 -7.66
C ILE A 46 -7.57 4.47 -6.67
N GLN A 47 -8.51 3.54 -6.85
CA GLN A 47 -8.69 2.38 -5.95
C GLN A 47 -8.05 1.10 -6.50
N SER A 48 -7.42 1.17 -7.67
CA SER A 48 -6.82 0.04 -8.36
C SER A 48 -5.33 -0.05 -8.04
N VAL A 49 -4.84 -1.25 -7.75
CA VAL A 49 -3.39 -1.52 -7.58
C VAL A 49 -2.71 -1.92 -8.89
N ARG A 50 -3.39 -1.75 -10.04
CA ARG A 50 -2.78 -1.95 -11.37
C ARG A 50 -1.57 -1.04 -11.54
N PRO A 51 -0.46 -1.56 -12.10
CA PRO A 51 0.70 -0.74 -12.38
C PRO A 51 0.39 0.25 -13.51
N HIS A 52 1.14 1.36 -13.53
CA HIS A 52 1.03 2.39 -14.57
C HIS A 52 2.01 2.18 -15.73
N ASP A 53 2.99 1.29 -15.55
CA ASP A 53 3.99 0.88 -16.54
C ASP A 53 4.38 -0.60 -16.32
N ASP A 54 5.23 -1.15 -17.19
CA ASP A 54 5.67 -2.55 -17.10
C ASP A 54 6.85 -2.75 -16.13
N THR A 55 7.24 -1.72 -15.36
CA THR A 55 8.39 -1.81 -14.42
C THR A 55 8.00 -2.40 -13.07
N THR A 56 6.70 -2.46 -12.76
CA THR A 56 6.18 -2.96 -11.49
C THR A 56 5.03 -3.95 -11.68
N LEU A 57 4.88 -4.90 -10.76
CA LEU A 57 3.75 -5.85 -10.79
C LEU A 57 2.44 -5.20 -10.32
N PHE A 58 2.54 -4.32 -9.33
CA PHE A 58 1.44 -3.57 -8.74
C PHE A 58 1.91 -2.14 -8.45
N CYS A 59 0.98 -1.20 -8.45
CA CYS A 59 1.25 0.18 -8.06
C CYS A 59 1.63 0.22 -6.57
N SER A 60 2.82 0.73 -6.25
CA SER A 60 3.36 0.76 -4.88
C SER A 60 3.45 2.18 -4.28
N ALA A 61 3.22 3.21 -5.09
CA ALA A 61 3.27 4.61 -4.72
C ALA A 61 2.40 5.48 -5.64
N GLY A 62 1.82 6.55 -5.09
CA GLY A 62 0.97 7.49 -5.83
C GLY A 62 1.64 8.17 -7.02
N MET A 63 2.97 8.33 -6.96
CA MET A 63 3.79 9.01 -7.97
C MET A 63 3.91 8.26 -9.30
N GLN A 64 3.68 6.94 -9.32
CA GLN A 64 4.04 6.08 -10.46
C GLN A 64 3.37 6.53 -11.77
N GLN A 65 2.12 6.98 -11.70
CA GLN A 65 1.38 7.47 -12.87
C GLN A 65 1.97 8.76 -13.46
N TYR A 66 2.74 9.49 -12.67
CA TYR A 66 3.34 10.78 -13.03
C TYR A 66 4.83 10.67 -13.33
N LYS A 67 5.43 9.46 -13.32
CA LYS A 67 6.86 9.24 -13.64
C LYS A 67 7.34 10.01 -14.87
N PRO A 68 6.63 10.01 -16.02
CA PRO A 68 7.06 10.78 -17.19
C PRO A 68 7.14 12.29 -16.95
N LEU A 69 6.29 12.84 -16.07
CA LEU A 69 6.20 14.27 -15.81
C LEU A 69 7.37 14.77 -14.96
N PHE A 70 7.91 13.96 -14.04
CA PHE A 70 9.08 14.37 -13.23
C PHE A 70 10.26 14.76 -14.11
N SER A 71 10.49 14.02 -15.19
CA SER A 71 11.62 14.21 -16.10
C SER A 71 11.33 15.16 -17.28
N ASP A 72 10.08 15.59 -17.47
CA ASP A 72 9.70 16.52 -18.53
C ASP A 72 9.94 17.99 -18.09
N PRO A 73 10.97 18.67 -18.62
CA PRO A 73 11.28 20.05 -18.22
C PRO A 73 10.24 21.06 -18.72
N SER A 74 9.37 20.69 -19.67
CA SER A 74 8.33 21.56 -20.22
C SER A 74 7.02 21.54 -19.42
N HIS A 75 6.85 20.54 -18.54
CA HIS A 75 5.64 20.38 -17.75
C HIS A 75 5.76 21.11 -16.41
N SER A 76 4.79 21.97 -16.09
CA SER A 76 4.59 22.55 -14.76
C SER A 76 3.16 22.33 -14.29
N GLY A 77 2.98 22.16 -12.99
CA GLY A 77 1.67 21.97 -12.38
C GLY A 77 1.74 21.28 -11.04
N THR A 78 0.63 21.32 -10.31
CA THR A 78 0.47 20.64 -9.03
C THR A 78 -0.83 19.84 -9.04
N VAL A 79 -0.76 18.57 -8.65
CA VAL A 79 -1.89 17.63 -8.61
C VAL A 79 -1.86 16.81 -7.33
N ALA A 80 -3.01 16.35 -6.88
CA ALA A 80 -3.14 15.48 -5.71
C ALA A 80 -3.91 14.21 -6.05
N ASN A 81 -3.67 13.14 -5.31
CA ASN A 81 -4.45 11.91 -5.45
C ASN A 81 -4.67 11.18 -4.13
N SER A 82 -5.51 10.14 -4.21
CA SER A 82 -5.44 9.00 -3.32
C SER A 82 -5.23 7.75 -4.16
N GLN A 83 -4.18 6.99 -3.87
CA GLN A 83 -3.77 5.82 -4.64
C GLN A 83 -3.81 4.56 -3.75
N ALA A 84 -4.55 3.53 -4.17
CA ALA A 84 -4.41 2.20 -3.61
C ALA A 84 -3.03 1.63 -3.99
N CYS A 85 -2.22 1.32 -3.00
CA CYS A 85 -0.86 0.83 -3.13
C CYS A 85 -0.78 -0.61 -2.66
N LEU A 86 0.14 -1.36 -3.25
CA LEU A 86 0.46 -2.73 -2.84
C LEU A 86 1.97 -2.96 -2.81
N ARG A 87 2.50 -3.33 -1.65
CA ARG A 87 3.92 -3.54 -1.40
C ARG A 87 4.20 -5.00 -1.01
N MET A 88 4.49 -5.83 -2.01
CA MET A 88 4.79 -7.24 -1.78
C MET A 88 6.13 -7.50 -1.06
N GLY A 89 6.99 -6.48 -0.95
CA GLY A 89 8.24 -6.55 -0.20
C GLY A 89 7.99 -6.77 1.30
N ASP A 90 6.87 -6.27 1.81
CA ASP A 90 6.54 -6.26 3.24
C ASP A 90 5.75 -7.50 3.68
N LEU A 91 5.74 -8.57 2.85
CA LEU A 91 4.92 -9.76 3.05
C LEU A 91 5.33 -10.59 4.27
N ASP A 92 6.60 -10.56 4.65
CA ASP A 92 7.09 -11.37 5.76
C ASP A 92 7.07 -10.60 7.09
N GLU A 93 6.80 -9.30 7.03
CA GLU A 93 6.70 -8.36 8.15
C GLU A 93 5.26 -8.12 8.62
N ILE A 94 4.25 -8.57 7.87
CA ILE A 94 2.84 -8.40 8.26
C ILE A 94 2.53 -9.02 9.63
N GLY A 95 1.65 -8.33 10.38
CA GLY A 95 1.25 -8.74 11.72
C GLY A 95 2.14 -8.19 12.84
N ASP A 96 3.16 -7.38 12.50
CA ASP A 96 3.99 -6.66 13.48
C ASP A 96 3.31 -5.37 14.03
N GLY A 97 2.14 -5.02 13.48
CA GLY A 97 1.35 -3.85 13.87
C GLY A 97 1.68 -2.57 13.11
N THR A 98 2.65 -2.56 12.18
CA THR A 98 3.07 -1.34 11.46
C THR A 98 3.22 -1.51 9.95
N HIS A 99 3.49 -2.73 9.47
CA HIS A 99 3.62 -3.04 8.04
C HIS A 99 2.28 -3.36 7.40
N LEU A 100 2.06 -2.80 6.21
CA LEU A 100 0.85 -2.98 5.41
C LEU A 100 1.23 -3.49 4.02
N LEU A 101 0.57 -4.56 3.58
CA LEU A 101 0.69 -5.01 2.19
C LEU A 101 -0.14 -4.16 1.24
N HIS A 102 -1.33 -3.78 1.67
CA HIS A 102 -2.27 -2.92 0.95
C HIS A 102 -2.57 -1.70 1.82
N PHE A 103 -2.52 -0.53 1.22
CA PHE A 103 -2.84 0.73 1.89
C PHE A 103 -3.19 1.80 0.87
N THR A 104 -3.87 2.86 1.28
CA THR A 104 -4.13 4.03 0.46
C THR A 104 -3.13 5.12 0.77
N MET A 105 -2.43 5.61 -0.26
CA MET A 105 -1.51 6.74 -0.15
C MET A 105 -2.21 8.04 -0.57
N LEU A 106 -2.23 9.05 0.30
CA LEU A 106 -2.58 10.43 -0.04
C LEU A 106 -1.38 11.10 -0.69
N GLY A 107 -1.53 11.50 -1.94
CA GLY A 107 -0.46 12.06 -2.76
C GLY A 107 -0.58 13.58 -2.97
N LEU A 108 0.54 14.27 -3.01
CA LEU A 108 0.68 15.61 -3.61
C LEU A 108 1.93 15.62 -4.49
N PHE A 109 1.77 15.96 -5.75
CA PHE A 109 2.84 15.97 -6.73
C PHE A 109 2.91 17.35 -7.36
N SER A 110 4.08 17.97 -7.29
CA SER A 110 4.32 19.27 -7.91
C SER A 110 5.51 19.21 -8.84
N PHE A 111 5.34 19.77 -10.02
CA PHE A 111 6.30 19.74 -11.11
C PHE A 111 6.81 21.16 -11.32
N ARG A 112 7.97 21.49 -10.74
CA ARG A 112 8.64 22.80 -10.89
C ARG A 112 7.83 24.03 -10.42
N GLU A 113 6.78 23.84 -9.62
CA GLU A 113 5.99 24.94 -9.03
C GLU A 113 6.22 25.09 -7.53
N MET A 114 6.03 24.02 -6.75
CA MET A 114 6.22 24.06 -5.30
C MET A 114 7.68 23.85 -4.92
N THR A 115 8.14 24.63 -3.95
CA THR A 115 9.38 24.36 -3.22
C THR A 115 9.15 23.33 -2.12
N VAL A 116 10.23 22.76 -1.57
CA VAL A 116 10.15 21.89 -0.37
C VAL A 116 9.46 22.60 0.79
N GLY A 117 9.72 23.91 0.97
CA GLY A 117 9.05 24.71 1.99
C GLY A 117 7.53 24.78 1.78
N ASN A 118 7.08 24.97 0.54
CA ASN A 118 5.63 24.96 0.24
C ASN A 118 5.01 23.59 0.52
N ALA A 119 5.72 22.49 0.22
CA ALA A 119 5.24 21.13 0.50
C ALA A 119 5.16 20.84 2.00
N ILE A 120 6.12 21.32 2.79
CA ILE A 120 6.11 21.25 4.25
C ILE A 120 4.92 22.03 4.81
N ASP A 121 4.70 23.27 4.36
CA ASP A 121 3.58 24.10 4.80
C ASP A 121 2.23 23.44 4.50
N PHE A 122 2.06 22.93 3.27
CA PHE A 122 0.85 22.22 2.86
C PHE A 122 0.60 20.98 3.74
N SER A 123 1.63 20.16 3.97
CA SER A 123 1.51 18.91 4.72
C SER A 123 1.20 19.17 6.19
N LEU A 124 1.90 20.11 6.83
CA LEU A 124 1.63 20.50 8.22
C LEU A 124 0.24 21.13 8.39
N GLU A 125 -0.21 21.94 7.43
CA GLU A 125 -1.55 22.50 7.47
C GLU A 125 -2.62 21.40 7.37
N PHE A 126 -2.47 20.45 6.45
CA PHE A 126 -3.39 19.31 6.35
C PHE A 126 -3.40 18.48 7.64
N LEU A 127 -2.24 18.08 8.17
CA LEU A 127 -2.16 17.34 9.43
C LEU A 127 -2.81 18.12 10.59
N GLY A 128 -2.65 19.45 10.62
CA GLY A 128 -3.31 20.32 11.57
C GLY A 128 -4.84 20.28 11.48
N THR A 129 -5.41 20.12 10.28
CA THR A 129 -6.87 19.94 10.10
C THR A 129 -7.39 18.63 10.72
N LEU A 130 -6.51 17.64 10.88
CA LEU A 130 -6.79 16.37 11.57
C LEU A 130 -6.53 16.44 13.09
N GLY A 131 -6.04 17.59 13.60
CA GLY A 131 -5.58 17.73 14.98
C GLY A 131 -4.27 16.98 15.25
N LEU A 132 -3.50 16.64 14.21
CA LEU A 132 -2.28 15.87 14.31
C LEU A 132 -1.05 16.80 14.24
N VAL A 133 -0.16 16.65 15.23
CA VAL A 133 1.18 17.26 15.23
C VAL A 133 2.22 16.14 15.28
N PRO A 134 3.12 16.05 14.29
CA PRO A 134 4.22 15.07 14.31
C PRO A 134 5.12 15.28 15.53
N ASP A 135 5.67 14.19 16.06
CA ASP A 135 6.60 14.26 17.19
C ASP A 135 7.97 14.75 16.74
N HIS A 136 8.37 14.36 15.53
CA HIS A 136 9.55 14.85 14.84
C HIS A 136 9.44 14.58 13.33
N VAL A 137 10.34 15.18 12.57
CA VAL A 137 10.65 14.79 11.20
C VAL A 137 12.09 14.33 11.08
N THR A 138 12.36 13.45 10.13
CA THR A 138 13.73 13.09 9.75
C THR A 138 14.17 13.88 8.53
N ILE A 139 15.45 14.23 8.43
CA ILE A 139 16.05 14.90 7.26
C ILE A 139 17.44 14.32 7.01
N HIS A 140 17.78 14.12 5.74
CA HIS A 140 19.13 13.69 5.37
C HIS A 140 20.18 14.73 5.79
N PRO A 141 21.35 14.32 6.35
CA PRO A 141 22.41 15.24 6.76
C PRO A 141 22.81 16.27 5.69
N ASP A 142 22.86 15.87 4.42
CA ASP A 142 23.20 16.74 3.27
C ASP A 142 22.15 17.81 2.94
N ARG A 143 20.96 17.76 3.56
CA ARG A 143 19.89 18.76 3.41
C ARG A 143 19.56 19.47 4.71
N LEU A 144 20.18 19.08 5.83
CA LEU A 144 19.86 19.58 7.15
C LEU A 144 19.97 21.10 7.26
N VAL A 145 21.03 21.70 6.70
CA VAL A 145 21.25 23.16 6.73
C VAL A 145 20.18 23.92 5.95
N GLU A 146 19.77 23.40 4.79
CA GLU A 146 18.83 24.04 3.89
C GLU A 146 17.38 23.88 4.37
N TRP A 147 17.03 22.68 4.86
CA TRP A 147 15.63 22.32 5.13
C TRP A 147 15.21 22.57 6.58
N THR A 148 16.15 22.60 7.54
CA THR A 148 15.83 22.92 8.95
C THR A 148 15.09 24.25 9.12
N PRO A 149 15.55 25.36 8.48
CA PRO A 149 14.85 26.64 8.59
C PRO A 149 13.41 26.60 8.06
N LEU A 150 13.12 25.74 7.10
CA LEU A 150 11.79 25.61 6.48
C LEU A 150 10.74 25.14 7.49
N TYR A 151 11.12 24.35 8.48
CA TYR A 151 10.20 23.90 9.53
C TYR A 151 9.88 24.98 10.56
N GLY A 152 10.65 26.08 10.65
CA GLY A 152 10.33 27.22 11.52
C GLY A 152 10.14 26.86 12.99
N ALA A 153 10.84 25.85 13.49
CA ALA A 153 10.68 25.26 14.83
C ALA A 153 9.27 24.71 15.16
N ARG A 154 8.42 24.45 14.14
CA ARG A 154 7.09 23.86 14.29
C ARG A 154 7.14 22.39 14.72
N VAL A 155 8.18 21.67 14.29
CA VAL A 155 8.37 20.24 14.54
C VAL A 155 9.86 19.99 14.82
N PRO A 156 10.21 19.15 15.83
CA PRO A 156 11.59 18.71 16.05
C PRO A 156 12.19 17.99 14.83
N ILE A 157 13.51 18.07 14.65
CA ILE A 157 14.21 17.47 13.50
C ILE A 157 15.25 16.48 14.01
N VAL A 158 15.28 15.30 13.40
CA VAL A 158 16.26 14.25 13.63
C VAL A 158 17.03 14.00 12.33
N PRO A 159 18.37 14.07 12.31
CA PRO A 159 19.12 13.71 11.11
C PRO A 159 19.10 12.19 10.88
N ASP A 160 18.90 11.77 9.64
CA ASP A 160 18.88 10.36 9.24
C ASP A 160 19.54 10.16 7.87
N PRO A 161 20.66 9.42 7.76
CA PRO A 161 21.32 9.16 6.49
C PRO A 161 20.49 8.31 5.51
N GLU A 162 19.44 7.63 5.96
CA GLU A 162 18.56 6.84 5.11
C GLU A 162 17.40 7.67 4.51
N CYS A 163 17.31 8.98 4.80
CA CYS A 163 16.31 9.90 4.23
C CYS A 163 16.55 10.22 2.75
N MET A 164 16.51 9.18 1.93
CA MET A 164 16.47 9.22 0.49
C MET A 164 15.42 8.26 -0.03
N TRP A 165 14.79 8.64 -1.12
CA TRP A 165 13.80 7.79 -1.79
C TRP A 165 14.21 7.54 -3.24
N SER A 166 13.90 6.34 -3.74
CA SER A 166 14.14 5.95 -5.14
C SER A 166 13.14 4.92 -5.62
N ASP A 167 12.64 5.07 -6.86
CA ASP A 167 11.94 3.99 -7.59
C ASP A 167 12.86 3.16 -8.50
N GLY A 168 14.17 3.40 -8.41
CA GLY A 168 15.20 2.83 -9.28
C GLY A 168 15.53 3.70 -10.50
N SER A 169 14.68 4.66 -10.87
CA SER A 169 14.89 5.59 -11.98
C SER A 169 14.92 7.05 -11.56
N ILE A 170 14.01 7.45 -10.66
CA ILE A 170 13.89 8.76 -10.06
C ILE A 170 14.29 8.61 -8.59
N SER A 171 15.15 9.52 -8.13
CA SER A 171 15.55 9.58 -6.73
C SER A 171 15.60 11.02 -6.23
N GLY A 172 15.56 11.17 -4.91
CA GLY A 172 15.69 12.46 -4.24
C GLY A 172 15.86 12.30 -2.74
N TYR A 173 16.37 13.36 -2.11
CA TYR A 173 16.32 13.47 -0.66
C TYR A 173 14.87 13.59 -0.20
N CYS A 174 14.59 13.04 0.97
CA CYS A 174 13.27 13.15 1.58
C CYS A 174 13.34 13.69 3.00
N THR A 175 12.17 14.07 3.50
CA THR A 175 11.91 14.32 4.91
C THR A 175 10.67 13.55 5.30
N GLU A 176 10.76 12.78 6.37
CA GLU A 176 9.70 11.87 6.79
C GLU A 176 9.11 12.29 8.12
N PHE A 177 7.82 12.07 8.29
CA PHE A 177 7.03 12.56 9.40
C PHE A 177 6.75 11.39 10.33
N TYR A 178 7.04 11.55 11.62
CA TYR A 178 6.86 10.50 12.62
C TYR A 178 5.88 10.89 13.72
N LYS A 179 5.06 9.93 14.12
CA LYS A 179 4.13 10.05 15.24
C LYS A 179 4.00 8.72 15.97
N ASP A 180 4.16 8.74 17.29
CA ASP A 180 4.08 7.55 18.16
C ASP A 180 5.01 6.40 17.69
N GLY A 181 6.18 6.76 17.16
CA GLY A 181 7.17 5.81 16.63
C GLY A 181 6.87 5.27 15.23
N VAL A 182 5.82 5.73 14.56
CA VAL A 182 5.41 5.30 13.22
C VAL A 182 5.63 6.43 12.21
N GLU A 183 6.22 6.10 11.07
CA GLU A 183 6.31 7.01 9.91
C GLU A 183 4.91 7.18 9.28
N ILE A 184 4.34 8.38 9.33
CA ILE A 184 2.99 8.66 8.82
C ILE A 184 2.97 9.13 7.37
N GLY A 185 4.09 9.63 6.87
CA GLY A 185 4.26 10.05 5.49
C GLY A 185 5.58 10.74 5.24
N ASN A 186 5.84 11.06 3.98
CA ASN A 186 7.08 11.63 3.53
C ASN A 186 6.88 12.74 2.50
N ILE A 187 7.89 13.60 2.37
CA ILE A 187 8.05 14.56 1.28
C ILE A 187 9.39 14.28 0.63
N VAL A 188 9.37 13.90 -0.64
CA VAL A 188 10.55 13.70 -1.48
C VAL A 188 10.72 14.91 -2.39
N ASN A 189 11.97 15.34 -2.59
CA ASN A 189 12.34 16.35 -3.60
C ASN A 189 13.05 15.69 -4.78
N PRO A 190 12.33 14.94 -5.64
CA PRO A 190 12.93 14.24 -6.76
C PRO A 190 13.54 15.22 -7.76
N LEU A 191 14.75 14.88 -8.24
CA LEU A 191 15.49 15.65 -9.24
C LEU A 191 15.73 17.14 -8.86
N GLY A 192 15.57 17.49 -7.58
CA GLY A 192 15.80 18.85 -7.05
C GLY A 192 14.78 19.91 -7.47
N SER A 193 13.81 19.58 -8.32
CA SER A 193 12.88 20.55 -8.91
C SER A 193 11.40 20.14 -8.84
N CYS A 194 11.13 18.95 -8.33
CA CYS A 194 9.76 18.44 -8.17
C CYS A 194 9.51 18.07 -6.71
N ILE A 195 8.24 17.85 -6.38
CA ILE A 195 7.76 17.40 -5.08
C ILE A 195 6.95 16.13 -5.29
N ASP A 196 7.19 15.15 -4.44
CA ASP A 196 6.40 13.93 -4.30
C ASP A 196 6.11 13.73 -2.81
N VAL A 197 4.86 13.91 -2.40
CA VAL A 197 4.40 13.71 -1.02
C VAL A 197 3.55 12.46 -0.97
N GLY A 198 3.77 11.62 0.05
CA GLY A 198 2.95 10.45 0.31
C GLY A 198 2.63 10.28 1.80
N PHE A 199 1.36 10.32 2.18
CA PHE A 199 0.90 9.97 3.53
C PHE A 199 0.03 8.71 3.51
N GLY A 200 0.27 7.76 4.43
CA GLY A 200 -0.51 6.53 4.53
C GLY A 200 -1.84 6.75 5.25
N VAL A 201 -2.97 6.56 4.57
CA VAL A 201 -4.32 6.78 5.15
C VAL A 201 -4.54 5.90 6.38
N GLU A 202 -4.15 4.64 6.32
CA GLU A 202 -4.37 3.65 7.37
C GLU A 202 -3.52 3.97 8.61
N ARG A 203 -2.31 4.51 8.41
CA ARG A 203 -1.46 5.00 9.52
C ARG A 203 -2.04 6.26 10.16
N LEU A 204 -2.50 7.21 9.35
CA LEU A 204 -3.20 8.40 9.85
C LEU A 204 -4.48 8.03 10.60
N ASP A 205 -5.27 7.09 10.08
CA ASP A 205 -6.51 6.64 10.72
C ASP A 205 -6.25 5.95 12.06
N MET A 206 -5.22 5.10 12.12
CA MET A 206 -4.77 4.47 13.36
C MET A 206 -4.45 5.51 14.43
N ILE A 207 -3.74 6.58 14.07
CA ILE A 207 -3.33 7.63 15.02
C ILE A 207 -4.48 8.55 15.41
N VAL A 208 -5.28 8.99 14.43
CA VAL A 208 -6.35 9.97 14.67
C VAL A 208 -7.57 9.33 15.33
N ASN A 209 -7.91 8.10 14.94
CA ASN A 209 -9.15 7.45 15.37
C ASN A 209 -8.92 6.20 16.23
N GLY A 210 -7.68 5.77 16.46
CA GLY A 210 -7.37 4.56 17.22
C GLY A 210 -7.81 3.28 16.52
N THR A 211 -7.96 3.31 15.18
CA THR A 211 -8.36 2.14 14.40
C THR A 211 -7.28 1.05 14.54
N PRO A 212 -7.62 -0.16 15.03
CA PRO A 212 -6.66 -1.24 15.14
C PRO A 212 -6.26 -1.74 13.75
N GLN A 213 -4.99 -2.12 13.61
CA GLN A 213 -4.51 -2.81 12.41
C GLN A 213 -5.03 -4.25 12.37
N ASP A 214 -5.26 -4.75 11.16
CA ASP A 214 -5.59 -6.15 10.93
C ASP A 214 -4.40 -7.04 11.35
N ASP A 215 -4.70 -8.24 11.84
CA ASP A 215 -3.67 -9.26 12.01
C ASP A 215 -3.14 -9.74 10.64
N ALA A 216 -2.08 -10.53 10.64
CA ALA A 216 -1.47 -11.04 9.40
C ALA A 216 -2.49 -11.73 8.46
N LEU A 217 -3.48 -12.45 9.02
CA LEU A 217 -4.49 -13.13 8.22
C LEU A 217 -5.48 -12.13 7.59
N GLY A 218 -5.93 -11.15 8.37
CA GLY A 218 -6.77 -10.04 7.91
C GLY A 218 -6.11 -9.26 6.78
N THR A 219 -4.84 -8.88 6.96
CA THR A 219 -4.03 -8.19 5.94
C THR A 219 -3.95 -8.99 4.65
N LEU A 220 -3.71 -10.31 4.72
CA LEU A 220 -3.66 -11.17 3.53
C LEU A 220 -5.00 -11.25 2.82
N CYS A 221 -6.09 -11.45 3.56
CA CYS A 221 -7.45 -11.53 3.01
C CYS A 221 -7.81 -10.23 2.28
N GLU A 222 -7.54 -9.07 2.89
CA GLU A 222 -7.78 -7.78 2.26
C GLU A 222 -6.94 -7.58 0.99
N THR A 223 -5.64 -7.88 1.07
CA THR A 223 -4.73 -7.79 -0.07
C THR A 223 -5.22 -8.64 -1.26
N VAL A 224 -5.67 -9.87 -0.99
CA VAL A 224 -6.25 -10.75 -2.01
C VAL A 224 -7.49 -10.12 -2.65
N MET A 225 -8.40 -9.57 -1.85
CA MET A 225 -9.61 -8.93 -2.37
C MET A 225 -9.26 -7.72 -3.23
N THR A 226 -8.34 -6.85 -2.79
CA THR A 226 -7.89 -5.70 -3.59
C THR A 226 -7.31 -6.11 -4.95
N ILE A 227 -6.48 -7.18 -4.99
CA ILE A 227 -5.92 -7.70 -6.24
C ILE A 227 -7.04 -8.21 -7.16
N VAL A 228 -8.02 -8.93 -6.62
CA VAL A 228 -9.16 -9.47 -7.38
C VAL A 228 -10.05 -8.34 -7.91
N GLU A 229 -10.36 -7.35 -7.08
CA GLU A 229 -11.16 -6.16 -7.45
C GLU A 229 -10.46 -5.29 -8.49
N SER A 230 -9.12 -5.27 -8.47
CA SER A 230 -8.29 -4.70 -9.54
C SER A 230 -8.33 -5.52 -10.84
N GLY A 231 -9.05 -6.64 -10.89
CA GLY A 231 -9.34 -7.43 -12.08
C GLY A 231 -8.37 -8.58 -12.37
N TYR A 232 -7.47 -8.90 -11.44
CA TYR A 232 -6.54 -10.01 -11.59
C TYR A 232 -7.17 -11.35 -11.21
N ARG A 233 -6.62 -12.42 -11.79
CA ARG A 233 -7.08 -13.81 -11.58
C ARG A 233 -5.88 -14.70 -11.25
N PRO A 234 -6.06 -15.77 -10.45
CA PRO A 234 -4.97 -16.68 -10.14
C PRO A 234 -4.36 -17.27 -11.41
N GLY A 235 -3.03 -17.30 -11.47
CA GLY A 235 -2.27 -17.67 -12.66
C GLY A 235 -0.88 -18.20 -12.32
N ASN A 236 -0.12 -18.62 -13.32
CA ASN A 236 1.22 -19.17 -13.13
C ASN A 236 2.34 -18.12 -13.27
N LYS A 237 1.99 -16.87 -13.60
CA LYS A 237 2.94 -15.79 -13.88
C LYS A 237 2.45 -14.48 -13.28
N GLU A 238 3.40 -13.58 -13.04
CA GLU A 238 3.16 -12.16 -12.69
C GLU A 238 2.13 -12.01 -11.54
N GLN A 239 1.16 -11.10 -11.67
CA GLN A 239 0.15 -10.83 -10.64
C GLN A 239 -0.69 -12.08 -10.34
N GLY A 240 -0.96 -12.92 -11.34
CA GLY A 240 -1.69 -14.16 -11.14
C GLY A 240 -0.95 -15.15 -10.24
N TYR A 241 0.37 -15.21 -10.35
CA TYR A 241 1.21 -16.03 -9.46
C TYR A 241 1.20 -15.47 -8.04
N VAL A 242 1.32 -14.15 -7.88
CA VAL A 242 1.25 -13.49 -6.57
C VAL A 242 -0.10 -13.76 -5.89
N LEU A 243 -1.21 -13.56 -6.62
CA LEU A 243 -2.55 -13.84 -6.10
C LEU A 243 -2.68 -15.29 -5.63
N ARG A 244 -2.15 -16.24 -6.41
CA ARG A 244 -2.14 -17.65 -5.99
C ARG A 244 -1.30 -17.89 -4.74
N LYS A 245 -0.12 -17.29 -4.64
CA LYS A 245 0.77 -17.39 -3.47
C LYS A 245 0.05 -16.91 -2.20
N LEU A 246 -0.68 -15.79 -2.29
CA LEU A 246 -1.43 -15.22 -1.18
C LEU A 246 -2.61 -16.10 -0.77
N LEU A 247 -3.43 -16.58 -1.72
CA LEU A 247 -4.53 -17.52 -1.45
C LEU A 247 -4.02 -18.80 -0.75
N ARG A 248 -2.88 -19.32 -1.20
CA ARG A 248 -2.21 -20.47 -0.58
C ARG A 248 -1.76 -20.16 0.84
N ARG A 249 -1.17 -18.98 1.10
CA ARG A 249 -0.73 -18.57 2.44
C ARG A 249 -1.91 -18.42 3.40
N ILE A 250 -3.03 -17.83 2.96
CA ILE A 250 -4.28 -17.77 3.75
C ILE A 250 -4.73 -19.18 4.14
N HIS A 251 -4.76 -20.12 3.18
CA HIS A 251 -5.17 -21.50 3.47
C HIS A 251 -4.25 -22.17 4.50
N LYS A 252 -2.93 -22.01 4.37
CA LYS A 252 -1.95 -22.56 5.31
C LYS A 252 -2.10 -22.01 6.72
N MET A 253 -2.51 -20.75 6.86
CA MET A 253 -2.75 -20.13 8.15
C MET A 253 -4.10 -20.51 8.77
N GLY A 254 -4.81 -21.50 8.21
CA GLY A 254 -6.15 -21.90 8.64
C GLY A 254 -7.24 -20.88 8.29
N GLY A 255 -6.92 -19.89 7.47
CA GLY A 255 -7.82 -18.83 7.06
C GLY A 255 -8.88 -19.28 6.05
N THR A 256 -9.91 -18.45 5.91
CA THR A 256 -10.98 -18.66 4.93
C THR A 256 -11.33 -17.38 4.23
N LEU A 257 -11.62 -17.47 2.93
CA LEU A 257 -12.13 -16.35 2.14
C LEU A 257 -13.35 -16.80 1.34
N ASP A 258 -14.46 -16.05 1.40
CA ASP A 258 -15.64 -16.35 0.59
C ASP A 258 -15.47 -15.83 -0.84
N HIS A 259 -14.58 -16.48 -1.58
CA HIS A 259 -14.32 -16.18 -2.98
C HIS A 259 -14.07 -17.48 -3.76
N PRO A 260 -14.60 -17.63 -5.00
CA PRO A 260 -14.37 -18.83 -5.81
C PRO A 260 -12.90 -19.20 -5.98
N PHE A 261 -12.03 -18.21 -6.19
CA PHE A 261 -10.59 -18.42 -6.32
C PHE A 261 -9.95 -19.07 -5.09
N PHE A 262 -10.43 -18.76 -3.88
CA PHE A 262 -9.93 -19.41 -2.67
C PHE A 262 -10.36 -20.86 -2.61
N LYS A 263 -11.64 -21.15 -2.89
CA LYS A 263 -12.18 -22.52 -2.96
C LYS A 263 -11.42 -23.36 -4.00
N GLU A 264 -11.16 -22.78 -5.18
CA GLU A 264 -10.37 -23.42 -6.24
C GLU A 264 -8.93 -23.70 -5.84
N GLU A 265 -8.27 -22.77 -5.14
CA GLU A 265 -6.90 -22.94 -4.67
C GLU A 265 -6.81 -24.02 -3.58
N VAL A 266 -7.74 -24.04 -2.62
CA VAL A 266 -7.82 -25.12 -1.62
C VAL A 266 -7.97 -26.49 -2.29
N GLU A 267 -8.87 -26.62 -3.27
CA GLU A 267 -9.03 -27.88 -4.02
C GLU A 267 -7.79 -28.23 -4.85
N ARG A 268 -7.08 -27.23 -5.39
CA ARG A 268 -5.80 -27.43 -6.07
C ARG A 268 -4.74 -27.99 -5.11
N GLN A 269 -4.62 -27.45 -3.90
CA GLN A 269 -3.67 -27.93 -2.88
C GLN A 269 -3.98 -29.38 -2.47
N LYS A 270 -5.25 -29.73 -2.28
CA LYS A 270 -5.67 -31.13 -2.04
C LYS A 270 -5.24 -32.08 -3.17
N ARG A 271 -5.44 -31.68 -4.43
CA ARG A 271 -5.01 -32.47 -5.60
C ARG A 271 -3.50 -32.64 -5.68
N LEU A 272 -2.73 -31.59 -5.40
CA LEU A 272 -1.27 -31.63 -5.38
C LEU A 272 -0.75 -32.56 -4.28
N ARG A 273 -1.33 -32.47 -3.08
CA ARG A 273 -1.01 -33.39 -1.97
C ARG A 273 -1.28 -34.84 -2.35
N ALA A 274 -2.48 -35.15 -2.83
CA ALA A 274 -2.81 -36.52 -3.27
C ALA A 274 -1.86 -37.04 -4.37
N LYS A 275 -1.47 -36.17 -5.31
CA LYS A 275 -0.49 -36.49 -6.35
C LYS A 275 0.90 -36.77 -5.76
N TYR A 276 1.37 -35.95 -4.81
CA TYR A 276 2.63 -36.18 -4.10
C TYR A 276 2.62 -37.51 -3.37
N LEU A 277 1.61 -37.80 -2.54
CA LEU A 277 1.55 -39.04 -1.73
C LEU A 277 1.64 -40.30 -2.62
N ARG A 278 1.07 -40.26 -3.83
CA ARG A 278 1.10 -41.35 -4.82
C ARG A 278 2.45 -41.52 -5.53
N LEU A 279 3.22 -40.44 -5.62
CA LEU A 279 4.44 -40.38 -6.42
C LEU A 279 5.72 -40.41 -5.58
N ARG A 280 5.64 -40.07 -4.28
CA ARG A 280 6.82 -39.82 -3.45
C ARG A 280 7.77 -41.00 -3.37
N ASP A 281 7.25 -42.23 -3.30
CA ASP A 281 8.08 -43.43 -3.15
C ASP A 281 8.84 -43.77 -4.45
N ARG A 282 8.29 -43.37 -5.60
CA ARG A 282 8.93 -43.57 -6.92
C ARG A 282 9.93 -42.48 -7.29
N HIS A 283 9.86 -41.33 -6.62
CA HIS A 283 10.65 -40.15 -6.88
C HIS A 283 11.26 -39.63 -5.57
N SER A 284 11.67 -40.54 -4.69
CA SER A 284 12.17 -40.24 -3.35
C SER A 284 13.53 -39.53 -3.35
N ASP A 285 14.27 -39.67 -4.45
CA ASP A 285 15.59 -39.09 -4.72
C ASP A 285 15.53 -37.76 -5.49
N MET A 286 14.35 -37.32 -5.92
CA MET A 286 14.20 -36.08 -6.67
C MET A 286 14.25 -34.85 -5.77
N SER A 287 14.86 -33.77 -6.27
CA SER A 287 14.99 -32.50 -5.54
C SER A 287 13.64 -31.76 -5.39
N PRO A 288 13.50 -30.87 -4.39
CA PRO A 288 12.33 -29.99 -4.29
C PRO A 288 12.04 -29.21 -5.59
N ASP A 289 13.09 -28.72 -6.26
CA ASP A 289 12.95 -27.99 -7.54
C ASP A 289 12.34 -28.89 -8.63
N TRP A 290 12.78 -30.15 -8.72
CA TRP A 290 12.20 -31.09 -9.68
C TRP A 290 10.69 -31.31 -9.44
N TRP A 291 10.27 -31.40 -8.18
CA TRP A 291 8.86 -31.53 -7.80
C TRP A 291 8.05 -30.28 -8.19
N PHE A 292 8.63 -29.11 -7.99
CA PHE A 292 8.01 -27.85 -8.37
C PHE A 292 7.90 -27.73 -9.89
N ASP A 293 8.99 -27.92 -10.62
CA ASP A 293 9.06 -27.75 -12.07
C ASP A 293 8.22 -28.79 -12.82
N THR A 294 8.29 -30.06 -12.40
CA THR A 294 7.63 -31.17 -13.11
C THR A 294 6.16 -31.33 -12.71
N HIS A 295 5.82 -30.99 -11.46
CA HIS A 295 4.51 -31.31 -10.91
C HIS A 295 3.77 -30.13 -10.28
N GLY A 296 4.40 -28.96 -10.17
CA GLY A 296 3.85 -27.79 -9.48
C GLY A 296 3.70 -28.01 -7.98
N ILE A 297 4.44 -28.97 -7.42
CA ILE A 297 4.39 -29.35 -6.01
C ILE A 297 5.56 -28.69 -5.30
N ASP A 298 5.25 -27.69 -4.48
CA ASP A 298 6.20 -27.08 -3.58
C ASP A 298 6.28 -27.94 -2.31
N LEU A 299 7.39 -28.63 -2.10
CA LEU A 299 7.52 -29.58 -0.99
C LEU A 299 7.46 -28.93 0.38
N SER A 300 7.78 -27.62 0.49
CA SER A 300 7.62 -26.88 1.74
C SER A 300 6.15 -26.86 2.17
N ASP A 301 5.23 -26.64 1.22
CA ASP A 301 3.78 -26.66 1.46
C ASP A 301 3.26 -28.01 1.92
N ILE A 302 3.88 -29.10 1.46
CA ILE A 302 3.43 -30.44 1.80
C ILE A 302 3.89 -30.84 3.20
N ARG A 303 5.15 -30.53 3.55
CA ARG A 303 5.76 -30.93 4.84
C ARG A 303 5.07 -30.27 6.03
N GLU A 304 4.78 -28.98 5.94
CA GLU A 304 4.05 -28.23 6.99
C GLU A 304 2.67 -28.85 7.28
N SER A 305 1.96 -29.33 6.24
CA SER A 305 0.64 -29.98 6.39
C SER A 305 0.66 -31.41 6.96
N MET A 306 1.85 -31.97 7.25
CA MET A 306 2.02 -33.31 7.83
C MET A 306 2.44 -33.26 9.30
N GLU A 307 2.76 -32.08 9.83
CA GLU A 307 3.10 -31.84 11.23
C GLU A 307 1.87 -31.43 12.08
N GLU A 308 0.69 -31.30 11.45
CA GLU A 308 -0.65 -31.20 12.06
C GLU A 308 -1.38 -32.56 12.08
#